data_AF-A0A6B0TYH3-F1
#
_entry.id   AF-A0A6B0TYH3-F1
#
_cell.length_a   1.000
_cell.length_b   1.000
_cell.length_c   1.000
_cell.angle_alpha   90.00
_cell.angle_beta   90.00
_cell.angle_gamma   90.00
#
_symmetry.space_group_name_H-M   'P 1'
#
loop_
_entity.id
_entity.type
_entity.pdbx_description
1 polymer ?
#
loop_
_entity_poly.entity_id
_entity_poly.type
_entity_poly.pdbx_seq_one_letter_code
_entity_poly.pdbx_strand_id
1 'polypeptide(L)'
;MLPAKFYQTTYAADDVARLCQMAGLKPQDPEAFHQKLEDCAAVYRWETANYEEVVPAFSVKRELHSAQKRATALQKSLSELSDTARQELLRRVAYRQDRDAARHITGRREGGEASLLLPSGGSDDAILLGLPDIEGLIDILSDVLGAAISEVPKRPSGPVPDFGLYLWAANIRLLWEETTDAPFTRDATEENIPITPAALFCVEAFKPIEPSFPRSRVLHALKLCIQYKKITGTVAAKNVQ
;
A
#
# COMPACT_ATOMS: atom_id res chain seq x y z
N MET A 1 -18.27 -1.88 -2.51
CA MET A 1 -18.81 -0.62 -1.95
C MET A 1 -17.60 0.24 -1.60
N LEU A 2 -17.50 1.45 -2.15
CA LEU A 2 -16.38 2.36 -1.90
C LEU A 2 -16.46 2.91 -0.47
N PRO A 3 -15.36 2.91 0.30
CA PRO A 3 -15.39 3.48 1.65
C PRO A 3 -15.69 4.99 1.63
N ALA A 4 -16.58 5.44 2.52
CA ALA A 4 -17.03 6.84 2.59
C ALA A 4 -15.89 7.87 2.69
N LYS A 5 -14.75 7.50 3.30
CA LYS A 5 -13.58 8.36 3.43
C LYS A 5 -12.93 8.80 2.11
N PHE A 6 -13.22 8.12 1.00
CA PHE A 6 -12.69 8.45 -0.32
C PHE A 6 -13.63 9.35 -1.15
N TYR A 7 -14.87 9.52 -0.68
CA TYR A 7 -15.80 10.51 -1.21
C TYR A 7 -15.45 11.90 -0.67
N GLN A 8 -15.17 12.82 -1.58
CA GLN A 8 -14.90 14.23 -1.30
C GLN A 8 -15.51 15.03 -2.45
N THR A 9 -16.08 16.21 -2.17
CA THR A 9 -16.60 17.10 -3.21
C THR A 9 -15.42 17.61 -4.05
N THR A 10 -15.30 17.10 -5.27
CA THR A 10 -14.18 17.33 -6.18
C THR A 10 -14.53 18.35 -7.25
N TYR A 11 -15.75 18.27 -7.76
CA TYR A 11 -16.22 19.08 -8.88
C TYR A 11 -17.17 20.15 -8.37
N ALA A 12 -16.83 21.43 -8.56
CA ALA A 12 -17.78 22.52 -8.37
C ALA A 12 -18.85 22.47 -9.49
N ALA A 13 -20.01 23.07 -9.25
CA ALA A 13 -21.07 23.17 -10.26
C ALA A 13 -20.57 23.81 -11.58
N ASP A 14 -19.72 24.84 -11.45
CA ASP A 14 -19.09 25.53 -12.59
C ASP A 14 -18.13 24.61 -13.38
N ASP A 15 -17.42 23.70 -12.69
CA ASP A 15 -16.56 22.71 -13.36
C ASP A 15 -17.40 21.72 -14.15
N VAL A 16 -18.50 21.22 -13.56
CA VAL A 16 -19.41 20.29 -14.25
C VAL A 16 -20.03 20.96 -15.48
N ALA A 17 -20.50 22.20 -15.36
CA ALA A 17 -21.05 22.97 -16.47
C ALA A 17 -20.03 23.16 -17.59
N ARG A 18 -18.79 23.54 -17.24
CA ARG A 18 -17.68 23.70 -18.19
C ARG A 18 -17.35 22.38 -18.89
N LEU A 19 -17.26 21.28 -18.15
CA LEU A 19 -17.00 19.95 -18.69
C LEU A 19 -18.11 19.51 -19.67
N CYS A 20 -19.37 19.74 -19.31
CA CYS A 20 -20.51 19.43 -20.19
C CYS A 20 -20.44 20.26 -21.47
N GLN A 21 -20.18 21.57 -21.36
CA GLN A 21 -20.06 22.46 -22.52
C GLN A 21 -18.93 22.02 -23.46
N MET A 22 -17.75 21.70 -22.91
CA MET A 22 -16.58 21.26 -23.69
C MET A 22 -16.84 19.96 -24.46
N ALA A 23 -17.57 19.04 -23.83
CA ALA A 23 -17.91 17.76 -24.42
C ALA A 23 -19.19 17.78 -25.27
N GLY A 24 -19.86 18.93 -25.37
CA GLY A 24 -21.15 19.06 -26.05
C GLY A 24 -22.27 18.25 -25.39
N LEU A 25 -22.12 17.91 -24.10
CA LEU A 25 -23.05 17.09 -23.34
C LEU A 25 -24.22 17.93 -22.86
N LYS A 26 -25.42 17.38 -22.98
CA LYS A 26 -26.64 17.87 -22.32
C LYS A 26 -27.18 16.74 -21.45
N PRO A 27 -26.60 16.52 -20.25
CA PRO A 27 -27.08 15.48 -19.37
C PRO A 27 -28.56 15.74 -19.05
N GLN A 28 -29.40 14.70 -19.17
CA GLN A 28 -30.81 14.77 -18.82
C GLN A 28 -31.00 15.08 -17.33
N ASP A 29 -30.05 14.62 -16.52
CA ASP A 29 -29.96 14.84 -15.09
C ASP A 29 -28.54 15.30 -14.71
N PRO A 30 -28.33 16.63 -14.53
CA PRO A 30 -27.03 17.19 -14.17
C PRO A 30 -26.52 16.73 -12.80
N GLU A 31 -27.41 16.49 -11.84
CA GLU A 31 -27.03 16.04 -10.48
C GLU A 31 -26.54 14.59 -10.53
N ALA A 32 -27.25 13.71 -11.24
CA ALA A 32 -26.79 12.33 -11.43
C ALA A 32 -25.46 12.26 -12.18
N PHE A 33 -25.24 13.14 -13.18
CA PHE A 33 -23.96 13.23 -13.89
C PHE A 33 -22.83 13.70 -12.97
N HIS A 34 -23.07 14.72 -12.15
CA HIS A 34 -22.11 15.18 -11.14
C HIS A 34 -21.76 14.07 -10.15
N GLN A 35 -22.76 13.34 -9.65
CA GLN A 35 -22.53 12.22 -8.73
C GLN A 35 -21.70 11.11 -9.38
N LYS A 36 -21.96 10.76 -10.65
CA LYS A 36 -21.14 9.78 -11.39
C LYS A 36 -19.68 10.23 -11.56
N LEU A 37 -19.43 11.53 -11.73
CA LEU A 37 -18.07 12.07 -11.76
C LEU A 37 -17.39 11.94 -10.40
N GLU A 38 -18.09 12.26 -9.30
CA GLU A 38 -17.57 12.07 -7.93
C GLU A 38 -17.30 10.59 -7.63
N ASP A 39 -18.15 9.67 -8.09
CA ASP A 39 -17.91 8.23 -7.98
C ASP A 39 -16.61 7.82 -8.71
N CYS A 40 -16.39 8.34 -9.92
CA CYS A 40 -15.14 8.10 -10.66
C CYS A 40 -13.92 8.61 -9.88
N ALA A 41 -14.00 9.82 -9.32
CA ALA A 41 -12.93 10.40 -8.51
C ALA A 41 -12.67 9.61 -7.21
N ALA A 42 -13.73 9.13 -6.56
CA ALA A 42 -13.62 8.29 -5.38
C ALA A 42 -12.93 6.95 -5.68
N VAL A 43 -13.24 6.32 -6.82
CA VAL A 43 -12.54 5.11 -7.30
C VAL A 43 -11.05 5.36 -7.49
N TYR A 44 -10.69 6.48 -8.14
CA TYR A 44 -9.29 6.86 -8.29
C TYR A 44 -8.57 6.91 -6.93
N ARG A 45 -9.12 7.69 -5.98
CA ARG A 45 -8.49 7.88 -4.65
C ARG A 45 -8.37 6.58 -3.88
N TRP A 46 -9.42 5.75 -3.88
CA TRP A 46 -9.43 4.49 -3.16
C TRP A 46 -8.36 3.54 -3.70
N GLU A 47 -8.29 3.39 -5.02
CA GLU A 47 -7.33 2.48 -5.65
C GLU A 47 -5.92 3.02 -5.53
N THR A 48 -5.68 4.30 -5.79
CA THR A 48 -4.36 4.91 -5.58
C THR A 48 -3.87 4.69 -4.14
N ALA A 49 -4.73 4.89 -3.12
CA ALA A 49 -4.37 4.61 -1.73
C ALA A 49 -4.04 3.12 -1.48
N ASN A 50 -4.83 2.19 -2.03
CA ASN A 50 -4.57 0.76 -1.87
C ASN A 50 -3.26 0.31 -2.52
N TYR A 51 -2.80 0.99 -3.58
CA TYR A 51 -1.58 0.63 -4.32
C TYR A 51 -0.34 1.43 -3.88
N GLU A 52 -0.50 2.63 -3.30
CA GLU A 52 0.57 3.42 -2.68
C GLU A 52 1.03 2.81 -1.33
N GLU A 53 0.11 2.23 -0.56
CA GLU A 53 0.44 1.57 0.72
C GLU A 53 1.20 0.23 0.56
N VAL A 54 1.37 -0.26 -0.67
CA VAL A 54 2.08 -1.54 -0.92
C VAL A 54 3.59 -1.31 -0.94
N VAL A 55 4.23 -1.57 0.21
CA VAL A 55 5.69 -1.59 0.34
C VAL A 55 6.30 -2.44 -0.78
N PRO A 56 7.26 -1.92 -1.57
CA PRO A 56 7.87 -2.68 -2.65
C PRO A 56 8.46 -4.00 -2.14
N ALA A 57 8.14 -5.12 -2.79
CA ALA A 57 8.67 -6.44 -2.44
C ALA A 57 10.21 -6.45 -2.35
N PHE A 58 10.88 -5.59 -3.13
CA PHE A 58 12.33 -5.40 -3.04
C PHE A 58 12.76 -4.77 -1.71
N SER A 59 12.04 -3.76 -1.18
CA SER A 59 12.38 -3.18 0.13
C SER A 59 12.19 -4.21 1.23
N VAL A 60 11.06 -4.92 1.21
CA VAL A 60 10.77 -6.00 2.17
C VAL A 60 11.86 -7.08 2.10
N LYS A 61 12.20 -7.59 0.91
CA LYS A 61 13.29 -8.57 0.73
C LYS A 61 14.63 -8.04 1.22
N ARG A 62 14.96 -6.78 0.94
CA ARG A 62 16.22 -6.15 1.38
C ARG A 62 16.28 -6.04 2.89
N GLU A 63 15.18 -5.66 3.53
CA GLU A 63 15.07 -5.58 4.99
C GLU A 63 15.19 -6.96 5.64
N LEU A 64 14.47 -7.95 5.12
CA LEU A 64 14.56 -9.34 5.59
C LEU A 64 15.97 -9.92 5.40
N HIS A 65 16.61 -9.69 4.25
CA HIS A 65 18.01 -10.08 4.02
C HIS A 65 18.99 -9.39 4.98
N SER A 66 18.76 -8.10 5.27
CA SER A 66 19.57 -7.36 6.24
C SER A 66 19.43 -7.95 7.64
N ALA A 67 18.20 -8.26 8.06
CA ALA A 67 17.91 -8.92 9.33
C ALA A 67 18.54 -10.32 9.41
N GLN A 68 18.40 -11.13 8.35
CA GLN A 68 18.99 -12.47 8.27
C GLN A 68 20.50 -12.41 8.42
N LYS A 69 21.18 -11.53 7.67
CA LYS A 69 22.64 -11.34 7.78
C LYS A 69 23.09 -10.97 9.18
N ARG A 70 22.32 -10.13 9.89
CA ARG A 70 22.62 -9.75 11.28
C ARG A 70 22.46 -10.95 12.23
N ALA A 71 21.40 -11.74 12.07
CA ALA A 71 21.17 -12.95 12.86
C ALA A 71 22.31 -13.96 12.66
N THR A 72 22.66 -14.27 11.40
CA THR A 72 23.77 -15.18 11.08
C THR A 72 25.11 -14.66 11.59
N ALA A 73 25.38 -13.35 11.47
CA ALA A 73 26.61 -12.75 12.00
C ALA A 73 26.68 -12.85 13.52
N LEU A 74 25.57 -12.61 14.22
CA LEU A 74 25.48 -12.73 15.68
C LEU A 74 25.70 -14.17 16.13
N GLN A 75 25.05 -15.14 15.48
CA GLN A 75 25.25 -16.56 15.73
C GLN A 75 26.72 -16.95 15.60
N LYS A 76 27.34 -16.55 14.48
CA LYS A 76 28.76 -16.82 14.23
C LYS A 76 29.63 -16.23 15.35
N SER A 77 29.43 -14.96 15.70
CA SER A 77 30.17 -14.30 16.77
C SER A 77 30.00 -14.99 18.13
N LEU A 78 28.80 -15.51 18.44
CA LEU A 78 28.57 -16.27 19.68
C LEU A 78 29.27 -17.63 19.67
N SER A 79 29.28 -18.32 18.53
CA SER A 79 29.95 -19.62 18.36
C SER A 79 31.48 -19.52 18.37
N GLU A 80 32.04 -18.36 17.98
CA GLU A 80 33.48 -18.10 17.93
C GLU A 80 34.03 -17.48 19.24
N LEU A 81 33.19 -17.29 20.26
CA LEU A 81 33.66 -16.81 21.56
C LEU A 81 34.67 -17.79 22.16
N SER A 82 35.75 -17.25 22.74
CA SER A 82 36.65 -18.06 23.57
C SER A 82 35.92 -18.57 24.81
N ASP A 83 36.34 -19.71 25.35
CA ASP A 83 35.74 -20.30 26.55
C ASP A 83 35.67 -19.29 27.72
N THR A 84 36.73 -18.51 27.91
CA THR A 84 36.77 -17.46 28.94
C THR A 84 35.73 -16.36 28.70
N ALA A 85 35.58 -15.89 27.46
CA ALA A 85 34.58 -14.88 27.11
C ALA A 85 33.15 -15.43 27.25
N ARG A 86 32.94 -16.68 26.85
CA ARG A 86 31.67 -17.40 26.98
C ARG A 86 31.27 -17.57 28.44
N GLN A 87 32.22 -17.96 29.30
CA GLN A 87 31.99 -18.09 30.75
C GLN A 87 31.67 -16.74 31.41
N GLU A 88 32.37 -15.66 31.04
CA GLU A 88 32.06 -14.33 31.59
C GLU A 88 30.70 -13.82 31.11
N LEU A 89 30.34 -14.08 29.84
CA LEU A 89 29.01 -13.76 29.31
C LEU A 89 27.91 -14.51 30.08
N LEU A 90 28.08 -15.83 30.29
CA LEU A 90 27.18 -16.65 31.09
C LEU A 90 27.05 -16.14 32.52
N ARG A 91 28.18 -15.79 33.16
CA ARG A 91 28.19 -15.23 34.52
C ARG A 91 27.40 -13.92 34.60
N ARG A 92 27.51 -13.06 33.58
CA ARG A 92 26.78 -11.79 33.51
C ARG A 92 25.29 -11.97 33.22
N VAL A 93 24.92 -12.94 32.38
CA VAL A 93 23.52 -13.31 32.12
C VAL A 93 22.88 -13.84 33.40
N ALA A 94 23.52 -14.80 34.08
CA ALA A 94 23.03 -15.34 35.35
C ALA A 94 22.89 -14.24 36.43
N TYR A 95 23.91 -13.39 36.57
CA TYR A 95 23.86 -12.26 37.52
C TYR A 95 22.71 -11.27 37.23
N ARG A 96 22.41 -11.00 35.95
CA ARG A 96 21.26 -10.16 35.57
C ARG A 96 19.94 -10.87 35.84
N GLN A 97 19.83 -12.15 35.48
CA GLN A 97 18.63 -12.96 35.74
C GLN A 97 18.30 -13.03 37.23
N ASP A 98 19.29 -13.22 38.10
CA ASP A 98 19.09 -13.21 39.57
C ASP A 98 18.59 -11.83 40.06
N ARG A 99 19.13 -10.74 39.49
CA ARG A 99 18.73 -9.38 39.84
C ARG A 99 17.32 -9.06 39.37
N ASP A 100 16.94 -9.51 38.18
CA ASP A 100 15.62 -9.27 37.60
C ASP A 100 14.55 -10.17 38.25
N ALA A 101 14.88 -11.42 38.59
CA ALA A 101 14.03 -12.27 39.41
C ALA A 101 13.74 -11.63 40.79
N ALA A 102 14.77 -11.07 41.45
CA ALA A 102 14.58 -10.33 42.70
C ALA A 102 13.72 -9.05 42.54
N ARG A 103 13.80 -8.38 41.38
CA ARG A 103 12.95 -7.21 41.04
C ARG A 103 11.50 -7.59 40.75
N HIS A 104 11.27 -8.74 40.10
CA HIS A 104 9.94 -9.27 39.86
C HIS A 104 9.23 -9.71 41.15
N ILE A 105 9.96 -10.29 42.11
CA ILE A 105 9.43 -10.64 43.44
C ILE A 105 9.10 -9.39 44.27
N THR A 106 9.83 -8.29 44.09
CA THR A 106 9.65 -7.04 44.86
C THR A 106 8.69 -6.02 44.22
N GLY A 107 8.06 -6.34 43.08
CA GLY A 107 6.96 -5.57 42.50
C GLY A 107 7.31 -4.21 41.88
N ARG A 108 8.60 -3.84 41.79
CA ARG A 108 9.02 -2.59 41.12
C ARG A 108 9.35 -2.84 39.64
N ARG A 109 8.34 -2.70 38.78
CA ARG A 109 8.54 -2.55 37.33
C ARG A 109 8.89 -1.09 37.02
N GLU A 110 10.17 -0.73 37.11
CA GLU A 110 10.69 0.44 36.40
C GLU A 110 11.21 0.00 35.04
N GLY A 111 10.83 0.74 34.01
CA GLY A 111 10.89 0.34 32.62
C GLY A 111 12.29 0.00 32.11
N GLY A 112 12.35 -1.06 31.32
CA GLY A 112 13.45 -1.38 30.42
C GLY A 112 14.34 -2.51 30.93
N GLU A 113 13.92 -3.76 30.74
CA GLU A 113 14.80 -4.88 30.37
C GLU A 113 13.92 -6.10 30.00
N ALA A 114 14.23 -6.74 28.87
CA ALA A 114 13.36 -7.71 28.22
C ALA A 114 13.47 -9.09 28.88
N SER A 115 12.48 -9.42 29.72
CA SER A 115 12.20 -10.81 30.12
C SER A 115 11.12 -11.39 29.21
N LEU A 116 11.37 -12.57 28.63
CA LEU A 116 10.42 -13.25 27.76
C LEU A 116 9.44 -14.03 28.64
N LEU A 117 8.32 -13.39 29.00
CA LEU A 117 7.22 -14.02 29.72
C LEU A 117 6.32 -14.73 28.70
N LEU A 118 6.28 -16.06 28.75
CA LEU A 118 5.31 -16.84 27.98
C LEU A 118 4.07 -17.07 28.84
N PRO A 119 2.89 -16.55 28.46
CA PRO A 119 1.68 -16.79 29.22
C PRO A 119 1.27 -18.27 29.08
N SER A 120 1.43 -19.03 30.16
CA SER A 120 0.93 -20.40 30.25
C SER A 120 -0.15 -20.48 31.31
N GLY A 121 -1.42 -20.48 30.88
CA GLY A 121 -2.53 -21.10 31.60
C GLY A 121 -2.78 -20.74 33.07
N GLY A 122 -2.29 -19.61 33.58
CA GLY A 122 -2.59 -19.12 34.93
C GLY A 122 -1.42 -19.01 35.91
N SER A 123 -0.18 -19.36 35.54
CA SER A 123 1.02 -18.87 36.25
C SER A 123 2.00 -18.20 35.29
N ASP A 124 2.51 -17.04 35.71
CA ASP A 124 3.63 -16.38 35.04
C ASP A 124 4.92 -17.13 35.43
N ASP A 125 5.12 -18.31 34.84
CA ASP A 125 6.37 -19.04 35.00
C ASP A 125 7.46 -18.36 34.17
N ALA A 126 8.42 -17.74 34.86
CA ALA A 126 9.59 -17.17 34.22
C ALA A 126 10.51 -18.29 33.71
N ILE A 127 10.61 -18.45 32.39
CA ILE A 127 11.57 -19.37 31.78
C ILE A 127 12.93 -18.67 31.75
N LEU A 128 13.91 -19.27 32.43
CA LEU A 128 15.31 -18.85 32.34
C LEU A 128 15.89 -19.39 31.04
N LEU A 129 16.15 -18.50 30.09
CA LEU A 129 16.85 -18.83 28.86
C LEU A 129 18.36 -18.88 29.15
N GLY A 130 18.98 -20.02 28.90
CA GLY A 130 20.43 -20.17 28.87
C GLY A 130 21.02 -19.67 27.54
N LEU A 131 22.34 -19.56 27.49
CA LEU A 131 23.05 -19.22 26.24
C LEU A 131 22.75 -20.22 25.10
N PRO A 132 22.64 -21.55 25.33
CA PRO A 132 22.24 -22.49 24.28
C PRO A 132 20.85 -22.19 23.71
N ASP A 133 19.91 -21.73 24.55
CA ASP A 133 18.56 -21.37 24.10
C ASP A 133 18.58 -20.09 23.27
N ILE A 134 19.42 -19.12 23.64
CA ILE A 134 19.63 -17.88 22.87
C ILE A 134 20.26 -18.20 21.51
N GLU A 135 21.27 -19.07 21.47
CA GLU A 135 21.88 -19.53 20.22
C GLU A 135 20.85 -20.24 19.33
N GLY A 136 20.03 -21.12 19.91
CA GLY A 136 18.94 -21.79 19.19
C GLY A 136 17.87 -20.82 18.67
N LEU A 137 17.48 -19.81 19.45
CA LEU A 137 16.52 -18.79 19.02
C LEU A 137 17.06 -17.93 17.87
N ILE A 138 18.35 -17.61 17.88
CA ILE A 138 18.99 -16.85 16.78
C ILE A 138 19.06 -17.70 15.51
N ASP A 139 19.35 -19.00 15.64
CA ASP A 139 19.37 -19.95 14.53
C ASP A 139 17.97 -20.08 13.88
N ILE A 140 16.93 -20.33 14.70
CA ILE A 140 15.54 -20.35 14.27
C ILE A 140 15.15 -19.02 13.60
N LEU A 141 15.55 -17.88 14.16
CA LEU A 141 15.28 -16.57 13.57
C LEU A 141 15.93 -16.42 12.19
N SER A 142 17.19 -16.84 12.03
CA SER A 142 17.90 -16.81 10.76
C SER A 142 17.19 -17.66 9.69
N ASP A 143 16.74 -18.86 10.07
CA ASP A 143 16.02 -19.78 9.18
C ASP A 143 14.65 -19.26 8.77
N VAL A 144 13.87 -18.78 9.75
CA VAL A 144 12.54 -18.18 9.50
C VAL A 144 12.66 -16.96 8.59
N LEU A 145 13.67 -16.11 8.78
CA LEU A 145 13.93 -14.97 7.90
C LEU A 145 14.27 -15.43 6.47
N GLY A 146 15.06 -16.50 6.32
CA GLY A 146 15.39 -17.11 5.02
C GLY A 146 14.16 -17.68 4.29
N ALA A 147 13.29 -18.37 5.02
CA ALA A 147 12.02 -18.86 4.49
C ALA A 147 11.11 -17.69 4.06
N ALA A 148 10.96 -16.68 4.92
CA ALA A 148 10.14 -15.50 4.65
C ALA A 148 10.59 -14.76 3.38
N ILE A 149 11.90 -14.61 3.13
CA ILE A 149 12.44 -14.02 1.89
C ILE A 149 11.94 -14.77 0.65
N SER A 150 11.92 -16.10 0.71
CA SER A 150 11.52 -16.98 -0.40
C SER A 150 10.01 -16.91 -0.66
N GLU A 151 9.23 -16.65 0.39
CA GLU A 151 7.78 -16.51 0.33
C GLU A 151 7.32 -15.11 -0.07
N VAL A 152 8.18 -14.08 0.00
CA VAL A 152 7.79 -12.74 -0.46
C VAL A 152 7.40 -12.79 -1.94
N PRO A 153 6.13 -12.43 -2.28
CA PRO A 153 5.60 -12.54 -3.63
C PRO A 153 6.50 -11.87 -4.67
N LYS A 154 6.76 -12.57 -5.77
CA LYS A 154 7.45 -11.98 -6.93
C LYS A 154 6.50 -11.00 -7.60
N ARG A 155 6.70 -9.70 -7.37
CA ARG A 155 6.02 -8.67 -8.15
C ARG A 155 6.71 -8.55 -9.53
N PRO A 156 5.96 -8.36 -10.64
CA PRO A 156 6.57 -7.98 -11.91
C PRO A 156 7.45 -6.75 -11.72
N SER A 157 8.68 -6.80 -12.25
CA SER A 157 9.63 -5.69 -12.22
C SER A 157 9.14 -4.58 -13.16
N GLY A 158 8.91 -3.39 -12.64
CA GLY A 158 8.51 -2.21 -13.43
C GLY A 158 7.87 -1.13 -12.55
N PRO A 159 7.63 0.07 -13.10
CA PRO A 159 6.80 1.07 -12.44
C PRO A 159 5.45 0.45 -12.10
N VAL A 160 4.97 0.70 -10.89
CA VAL A 160 3.60 0.30 -10.51
C VAL A 160 2.66 0.93 -11.53
N PRO A 161 1.91 0.15 -12.32
CA PRO A 161 0.94 0.74 -13.23
C PRO A 161 -0.02 1.60 -12.42
N ASP A 162 -0.36 2.80 -12.91
CA ASP A 162 -1.31 3.72 -12.26
C ASP A 162 -2.71 3.12 -12.32
N PHE A 163 -2.95 2.11 -11.49
CA PHE A 163 -4.15 1.30 -11.56
C PHE A 163 -5.40 2.12 -11.24
N GLY A 164 -5.30 3.03 -10.26
CA GLY A 164 -6.36 3.99 -9.96
C GLY A 164 -6.69 4.87 -11.17
N LEU A 165 -5.68 5.42 -11.86
CA LEU A 165 -5.89 6.23 -13.06
C LEU A 165 -6.52 5.43 -14.20
N TYR A 166 -6.10 4.17 -14.36
CA TYR A 166 -6.66 3.28 -15.37
C TYR A 166 -8.14 2.96 -15.11
N LEU A 167 -8.50 2.63 -13.86
CA LEU A 167 -9.89 2.39 -13.48
C LEU A 167 -10.75 3.64 -13.59
N TRP A 168 -10.21 4.80 -13.20
CA TRP A 168 -10.87 6.08 -13.41
C TRP A 168 -11.15 6.32 -14.90
N ALA A 169 -10.15 6.13 -15.77
CA ALA A 169 -10.30 6.32 -17.22
C ALA A 169 -11.31 5.34 -17.83
N ALA A 170 -11.36 4.10 -17.34
CA ALA A 170 -12.36 3.12 -17.75
C ALA A 170 -13.78 3.53 -17.34
N ASN A 171 -13.97 4.03 -16.13
CA ASN A 171 -15.28 4.50 -15.65
C ASN A 171 -15.73 5.78 -16.38
N ILE A 172 -14.81 6.72 -16.63
CA ILE A 172 -15.09 7.92 -17.43
C ILE A 172 -15.47 7.55 -18.87
N ARG A 173 -14.84 6.53 -19.45
CA ARG A 173 -15.24 6.01 -20.76
C ARG A 173 -16.68 5.51 -20.75
N LEU A 174 -17.08 4.72 -19.76
CA LEU A 174 -18.46 4.25 -19.64
C LEU A 174 -19.43 5.43 -19.49
N LEU A 175 -19.10 6.40 -18.62
CA LEU A 175 -19.89 7.62 -18.46
C LEU A 175 -20.03 8.39 -19.78
N TRP A 176 -18.96 8.49 -20.56
CA TRP A 176 -18.96 9.11 -21.88
C TRP A 176 -19.88 8.36 -22.84
N GLU A 177 -19.70 7.05 -23.00
CA GLU A 177 -20.51 6.20 -23.89
C GLU A 177 -22.00 6.19 -23.50
N GLU A 178 -22.33 6.40 -22.22
CA GLU A 178 -23.71 6.55 -21.75
C GLU A 178 -24.33 7.93 -22.03
N THR A 179 -23.50 8.97 -22.14
CA THR A 179 -23.98 10.37 -22.19
C THR A 179 -23.88 10.99 -23.59
N THR A 180 -23.10 10.40 -24.50
CA THR A 180 -22.91 10.91 -25.86
C THR A 180 -22.66 9.81 -26.88
N ASP A 181 -23.13 10.05 -28.11
CA ASP A 181 -22.86 9.21 -29.28
C ASP A 181 -21.47 9.46 -29.89
N ALA A 182 -20.75 10.49 -29.42
CA ALA A 182 -19.43 10.81 -29.93
C ALA A 182 -18.41 9.70 -29.56
N PRO A 183 -17.48 9.34 -30.46
CA PRO A 183 -16.52 8.28 -30.18
C PRO A 183 -15.55 8.68 -29.07
N PHE A 184 -15.25 7.73 -28.18
CA PHE A 184 -14.26 7.93 -27.12
C PHE A 184 -12.84 7.75 -27.67
N THR A 185 -12.18 8.85 -28.02
CA THR A 185 -10.84 8.86 -28.64
C THR A 185 -9.81 9.63 -27.80
N ARG A 186 -8.53 9.47 -28.18
CA ARG A 186 -7.36 10.03 -27.49
C ARG A 186 -6.40 10.72 -28.47
N ASP A 187 -6.94 11.46 -29.42
CA ASP A 187 -6.06 12.17 -30.35
C ASP A 187 -5.51 13.43 -29.69
N ALA A 188 -4.21 13.64 -29.85
CA ALA A 188 -3.45 14.73 -29.27
C ALA A 188 -2.37 15.20 -30.25
N THR A 189 -1.91 16.44 -30.10
CA THR A 189 -0.77 16.99 -30.85
C THR A 189 0.54 16.32 -30.42
N GLU A 190 1.64 16.59 -31.14
CA GLU A 190 3.00 16.17 -30.75
C GLU A 190 3.39 16.67 -29.34
N GLU A 191 2.83 17.81 -28.91
CA GLU A 191 3.02 18.41 -27.59
C GLU A 191 2.08 17.82 -26.50
N ASN A 192 1.37 16.73 -26.79
CA ASN A 192 0.37 16.12 -25.90
C ASN A 192 -0.83 17.04 -25.56
N ILE A 193 -1.18 17.95 -26.45
CA ILE A 193 -2.38 18.78 -26.30
C ILE A 193 -3.57 17.98 -26.85
N PRO A 194 -4.60 17.68 -26.05
CA PRO A 194 -5.77 16.93 -26.51
C PRO A 194 -6.54 17.70 -27.58
N ILE A 195 -6.88 17.03 -28.69
CA ILE A 195 -7.58 17.63 -29.84
C ILE A 195 -9.06 17.19 -29.87
N THR A 196 -9.34 15.99 -29.37
CA THR A 196 -10.70 15.42 -29.39
C THR A 196 -11.52 15.83 -28.18
N PRO A 197 -12.85 15.98 -28.30
CA PRO A 197 -13.72 16.32 -27.18
C PRO A 197 -13.57 15.35 -26.00
N ALA A 198 -13.46 14.05 -26.27
CA ALA A 198 -13.27 13.02 -25.23
C ALA A 198 -11.93 13.21 -24.49
N ALA A 199 -10.83 13.41 -25.21
CA ALA A 199 -9.52 13.62 -24.60
C ALA A 199 -9.46 14.94 -23.79
N LEU A 200 -10.05 16.01 -24.33
CA LEU A 200 -10.17 17.31 -23.64
C LEU A 200 -10.97 17.18 -22.35
N PHE A 201 -12.13 16.54 -22.43
CA PHE A 201 -12.98 16.25 -21.29
C PHE A 201 -12.23 15.47 -20.22
N CYS A 202 -11.55 14.38 -20.58
CA CYS A 202 -10.81 13.57 -19.61
C CYS A 202 -9.70 14.36 -18.92
N VAL A 203 -8.90 15.13 -19.68
CA VAL A 203 -7.81 15.92 -19.10
C VAL A 203 -8.35 16.98 -18.13
N GLU A 204 -9.42 17.69 -18.50
CA GLU A 204 -10.01 18.70 -17.63
C GLU A 204 -10.80 18.10 -16.46
N ALA A 205 -11.42 16.93 -16.63
CA ALA A 205 -12.13 16.22 -15.56
C ALA A 205 -11.16 15.62 -14.54
N PHE A 206 -9.94 15.30 -14.93
CA PHE A 206 -8.94 14.79 -13.99
C PHE A 206 -8.27 15.90 -13.18
N LYS A 207 -8.19 17.11 -13.72
CA LYS A 207 -7.45 18.23 -13.13
C LYS A 207 -7.93 18.63 -11.71
N PRO A 208 -9.23 18.65 -11.37
CA PRO A 208 -9.69 18.89 -10.00
C PRO A 208 -9.31 17.78 -9.02
N ILE A 209 -9.10 16.55 -9.51
CA ILE A 209 -8.67 15.42 -8.67
C ILE A 209 -7.20 15.60 -8.29
N GLU A 210 -6.34 15.87 -9.27
CA GLU A 210 -4.89 16.03 -9.06
C GLU A 210 -4.30 17.10 -10.00
N PRO A 211 -4.23 18.37 -9.55
CA PRO A 211 -3.88 19.51 -10.42
C PRO A 211 -2.46 19.47 -10.99
N SER A 212 -1.53 18.81 -10.30
CA SER A 212 -0.13 18.66 -10.72
C SER A 212 0.09 17.49 -11.67
N PHE A 213 -0.95 16.71 -11.99
CA PHE A 213 -0.77 15.48 -12.74
C PHE A 213 -0.48 15.75 -14.23
N PRO A 214 0.57 15.14 -14.82
CA PRO A 214 0.91 15.37 -16.22
C PRO A 214 -0.19 14.92 -17.19
N ARG A 215 -0.57 15.80 -18.12
CA ARG A 215 -1.57 15.50 -19.18
C ARG A 215 -1.20 14.25 -19.98
N SER A 216 0.08 14.07 -20.29
CA SER A 216 0.59 12.91 -21.03
C SER A 216 0.28 11.58 -20.34
N ARG A 217 0.22 11.54 -19.00
CA ARG A 217 -0.16 10.33 -18.25
C ARG A 217 -1.64 10.02 -18.36
N VAL A 218 -2.50 11.05 -18.25
CA VAL A 218 -3.95 10.89 -18.46
C VAL A 218 -4.22 10.35 -19.86
N LEU A 219 -3.61 10.96 -20.88
CA LEU A 219 -3.69 10.47 -22.26
C LEU A 219 -3.18 9.03 -22.37
N HIS A 220 -2.05 8.70 -21.75
CA HIS A 220 -1.55 7.32 -21.76
C HIS A 220 -2.58 6.32 -21.19
N ALA A 221 -3.24 6.66 -20.07
CA ALA A 221 -4.28 5.82 -19.49
C ALA A 221 -5.48 5.62 -20.43
N LEU A 222 -5.92 6.69 -21.12
CA LEU A 222 -6.97 6.59 -22.14
C LEU A 222 -6.58 5.65 -23.28
N LYS A 223 -5.31 5.69 -23.74
CA LYS A 223 -4.81 4.77 -24.78
C LYS A 223 -4.99 3.33 -24.37
N LEU A 224 -4.61 3.00 -23.13
CA LEU A 224 -4.75 1.65 -22.60
C LEU A 224 -6.23 1.26 -22.49
N CYS A 225 -7.11 2.15 -22.04
CA CYS A 225 -8.55 1.87 -21.94
C CYS A 225 -9.20 1.61 -23.31
N ILE A 226 -8.76 2.31 -24.36
CA ILE A 226 -9.25 2.11 -25.73
C ILE A 226 -8.74 0.78 -26.30
N GLN A 227 -7.48 0.44 -26.06
CA GLN A 227 -6.85 -0.80 -26.56
C GLN A 227 -7.38 -2.06 -25.86
N TYR A 228 -7.66 -1.98 -24.56
CA TYR A 228 -8.08 -3.13 -23.75
C TYR A 228 -9.57 -3.03 -23.37
N LYS A 229 -10.48 -3.39 -24.29
CA LYS A 229 -11.95 -3.35 -24.10
C LYS A 229 -12.52 -4.27 -22.99
N LYS A 230 -11.71 -5.03 -22.25
CA LYS A 230 -12.15 -6.13 -21.34
C LYS A 230 -12.21 -5.78 -19.84
N ILE A 231 -11.97 -4.54 -19.43
CA ILE A 231 -11.91 -4.18 -18.01
C ILE A 231 -13.12 -3.34 -17.63
N THR A 232 -14.20 -4.01 -17.25
CA THR A 232 -15.37 -3.40 -16.60
C THR A 232 -15.26 -3.65 -15.09
N GLY A 233 -14.75 -2.66 -14.37
CA GLY A 233 -14.77 -2.60 -12.91
C GLY A 233 -15.83 -1.60 -12.45
N THR A 234 -17.09 -1.79 -12.82
CA THR A 234 -18.17 -0.90 -12.40
C THR A 234 -18.47 -1.15 -10.92
N VAL A 235 -17.88 -0.37 -10.02
CA VAL A 235 -18.25 -0.40 -8.60
C VAL A 235 -19.51 0.45 -8.44
N ALA A 236 -20.67 -0.15 -8.69
CA ALA A 236 -21.95 0.52 -8.47
C ALA A 236 -22.12 0.84 -6.97
N ALA A 237 -22.17 2.13 -6.64
CA ALA A 237 -22.71 2.61 -5.38
C ALA A 237 -24.22 2.33 -5.40
N LYS A 238 -24.68 1.29 -4.70
CA LYS A 238 -26.11 1.05 -4.52
C LYS A 238 -26.66 2.09 -3.54
N ASN A 239 -27.52 2.98 -4.03
CA ASN A 239 -28.36 3.84 -3.20
C ASN A 239 -29.19 2.97 -2.25
N VAL A 240 -29.05 3.22 -0.95
CA VAL A 240 -29.93 2.67 0.08
C VAL A 240 -31.11 3.63 0.22
N GLN A 241 -32.30 3.14 -0.11
CA GLN A 241 -33.59 3.70 0.33
C GLN A 241 -33.82 3.37 1.80
#